data_AF-A0A5K7YHK1-F1
#
_entry.id   AF-A0A5K7YHK1-F1
#
_cell.length_a   1.000
_cell.length_b   1.000
_cell.length_c   1.000
_cell.angle_alpha   90.00
_cell.angle_beta   90.00
_cell.angle_gamma   90.00
#
_symmetry.space_group_name_H-M   'P 1'
#
loop_
_entity.id
_entity.type
_entity.pdbx_description
1 polymer ?
#
loop_
_entity_poly.entity_id
_entity_poly.type
_entity_poly.pdbx_seq_one_letter_code
_entity_poly.pdbx_strand_id
1 'polypeptide(L)'
;MGDTFNQGVEDEKPVHEVMLSDFFMATCPVTQAQWKCLMAENPSNVAGDDHPVEQVTLADVHAFIEKINAAADHGVHFDLPSEAQWEYAARSGGRDELYAGGKDPAAVACFEDNSTGGTAPVGRRAPNGLGLYDMSGNVWEWCRAIYHPEAYRRHGRKDPVCTSGGTDRV
;
A
#
# COMPACT_ATOMS: atom_id res chain seq x y z
N MET A 1 -12.05 9.88 -1.41
CA MET A 1 -11.37 9.12 -0.34
C MET A 1 -12.40 8.70 0.67
N GLY A 2 -12.28 7.47 1.18
CA GLY A 2 -13.16 6.86 2.17
C GLY A 2 -14.26 5.95 1.64
N ASP A 3 -15.05 5.41 2.57
CA ASP A 3 -16.00 4.33 2.30
C ASP A 3 -17.23 4.81 1.51
N THR A 4 -17.23 4.54 0.20
CA THR A 4 -18.34 4.83 -0.72
C THR A 4 -19.41 3.73 -0.74
N PHE A 5 -19.16 2.57 -0.13
CA PHE A 5 -20.07 1.42 -0.14
C PHE A 5 -20.86 1.24 1.16
N ASN A 6 -20.53 2.03 2.19
CA ASN A 6 -21.12 1.97 3.53
C ASN A 6 -20.99 0.55 4.15
N GLN A 7 -19.81 -0.05 3.97
CA GLN A 7 -19.41 -1.35 4.50
C GLN A 7 -18.19 -1.26 5.44
N GLY A 8 -17.54 -0.10 5.50
CA GLY A 8 -16.37 0.18 6.31
C GLY A 8 -16.71 0.65 7.73
N VAL A 9 -15.68 1.00 8.48
CA VAL A 9 -15.80 1.50 9.86
C VAL A 9 -15.99 3.02 9.91
N GLU A 10 -16.27 3.55 11.09
CA GLU A 10 -16.52 4.99 11.28
C GLU A 10 -15.32 5.88 10.95
N ASP A 11 -14.10 5.34 11.06
CA ASP A 11 -12.85 6.05 10.76
C ASP A 11 -12.61 6.19 9.24
N GLU A 12 -13.33 5.42 8.41
CA GLU A 12 -13.33 5.54 6.95
C GLU A 12 -14.31 6.63 6.46
N LYS A 13 -14.95 7.34 7.39
CA LYS A 13 -15.94 8.40 7.14
C LYS A 13 -15.46 9.77 7.68
N PRO A 14 -15.89 10.88 7.07
CA PRO A 14 -16.76 10.96 5.90
C PRO A 14 -16.00 10.72 4.59
N VAL A 15 -16.74 10.30 3.57
CA VAL A 15 -16.25 10.39 2.18
C VAL A 15 -15.97 11.86 1.87
N HIS A 16 -14.78 12.15 1.36
CA HIS A 16 -14.33 13.49 1.03
C HIS A 16 -13.46 13.52 -0.23
N GLU A 17 -13.41 14.68 -0.88
CA GLU A 17 -12.58 14.92 -2.07
C GLU A 17 -11.14 15.24 -1.69
N VAL A 18 -10.21 14.65 -2.45
CA VAL A 18 -8.78 14.88 -2.34
C VAL A 18 -8.21 15.20 -3.73
N MET A 19 -7.27 16.14 -3.78
CA MET A 19 -6.45 16.48 -4.94
C MET A 19 -5.03 16.00 -4.66
N LEU A 20 -4.49 15.17 -5.55
CA LEU A 20 -3.14 14.65 -5.45
C LEU A 20 -2.24 15.33 -6.50
N SER A 21 -1.03 15.68 -6.08
CA SER A 21 0.06 15.99 -7.01
C SER A 21 0.50 14.71 -7.72
N ASP A 22 1.08 14.85 -8.93
CA ASP A 22 1.55 13.70 -9.71
C ASP A 22 2.58 12.87 -8.93
N PHE A 23 2.50 11.55 -9.05
CA PHE A 23 3.38 10.61 -8.40
C PHE A 23 3.52 9.31 -9.20
N PHE A 24 4.54 8.53 -8.88
CA PHE A 24 4.70 7.15 -9.33
C PHE A 24 4.45 6.20 -8.17
N MET A 25 3.99 4.99 -8.49
CA MET A 25 3.82 3.90 -7.51
C MET A 25 4.42 2.62 -8.09
N ALA A 26 5.04 1.81 -7.24
CA ALA A 26 5.53 0.49 -7.63
C ALA A 26 4.34 -0.37 -8.11
N THR A 27 4.54 -1.16 -9.16
CA THR A 27 3.45 -1.98 -9.75
C THR A 27 3.01 -3.12 -8.86
N CYS A 28 3.89 -3.56 -7.96
CA CYS A 28 3.69 -4.63 -6.99
C CYS A 28 4.34 -4.25 -5.66
N PRO A 29 3.97 -4.89 -4.55
CA PRO A 29 4.73 -4.84 -3.31
C PRO A 29 6.21 -5.20 -3.51
N VAL A 30 7.08 -4.66 -2.65
CA VAL A 30 8.53 -4.95 -2.69
C VAL A 30 8.74 -6.44 -2.48
N THR A 31 9.42 -7.10 -3.42
CA THR A 31 9.68 -8.54 -3.32
C THR A 31 10.87 -8.84 -2.41
N GLN A 32 10.95 -10.08 -1.94
CA GLN A 32 12.11 -10.54 -1.17
C GLN A 32 13.42 -10.47 -1.97
N ALA A 33 13.37 -10.68 -3.29
CA ALA A 33 14.56 -10.49 -4.12
C ALA A 33 15.04 -9.03 -4.11
N GLN A 34 14.12 -8.07 -4.29
CA GLN A 34 14.44 -6.64 -4.24
C GLN A 34 14.97 -6.23 -2.85
N TRP A 35 14.34 -6.72 -1.80
CA TRP A 35 14.77 -6.49 -0.42
C TRP A 35 16.22 -6.94 -0.18
N LYS A 36 16.53 -8.19 -0.56
CA LYS A 36 17.87 -8.80 -0.40
C LYS A 36 18.96 -8.11 -1.20
N CYS A 37 18.65 -7.31 -2.22
CA CYS A 37 19.65 -6.52 -2.92
C CYS A 37 20.28 -5.43 -2.03
N LEU A 38 19.57 -4.96 -0.99
CA LEU A 38 19.96 -3.81 -0.19
C LEU A 38 20.08 -4.14 1.31
N MET A 39 19.35 -5.14 1.77
CA MET A 39 19.23 -5.53 3.18
C MET A 39 19.95 -6.85 3.43
N ALA A 40 20.62 -6.95 4.58
CA ALA A 40 21.39 -8.13 4.95
C ALA A 40 20.51 -9.32 5.34
N GLU A 41 19.41 -9.05 6.03
CA GLU A 41 18.47 -10.05 6.54
C GLU A 41 17.15 -9.99 5.77
N ASN A 42 16.51 -11.14 5.58
CA ASN A 42 15.15 -11.26 5.07
C ASN A 42 14.25 -11.80 6.20
N PRO A 43 13.38 -10.97 6.80
CA PRO A 43 12.57 -11.38 7.95
C PRO A 43 11.34 -12.23 7.57
N SER A 44 11.09 -12.45 6.27
CA SER A 44 9.87 -13.11 5.80
C SER A 44 9.74 -14.55 6.33
N ASN A 45 8.56 -14.88 6.84
CA ASN A 45 8.10 -16.21 7.23
C ASN A 45 7.94 -17.14 6.02
N VAL A 46 7.41 -16.63 4.90
CA VAL A 46 7.19 -17.40 3.68
C VAL A 46 8.32 -17.12 2.71
N ALA A 47 9.22 -18.07 2.49
CA ALA A 47 10.36 -17.84 1.60
C ALA A 47 9.96 -17.90 0.12
N GLY A 48 10.39 -16.89 -0.66
CA GLY A 48 10.25 -16.90 -2.12
C GLY A 48 10.69 -15.57 -2.73
N ASP A 49 11.55 -15.61 -3.75
CA ASP A 49 12.12 -14.40 -4.36
C ASP A 49 11.07 -13.49 -5.01
N ASP A 50 9.99 -14.09 -5.52
CA ASP A 50 8.84 -13.41 -6.11
C ASP A 50 7.70 -13.15 -5.11
N HIS A 51 7.85 -13.56 -3.84
CA HIS A 51 6.92 -13.20 -2.76
C HIS A 51 7.21 -11.78 -2.26
N PRO A 52 6.20 -11.08 -1.72
CA PRO A 52 6.44 -9.83 -1.00
C PRO A 52 7.33 -10.08 0.22
N VAL A 53 8.14 -9.08 0.59
CA VAL A 53 8.80 -9.08 1.90
C VAL A 53 7.78 -8.76 2.98
N GLU A 54 7.78 -9.53 4.07
CA GLU A 54 6.89 -9.31 5.22
C GLU A 54 7.62 -9.58 6.54
N GLN A 55 6.94 -9.44 7.69
CA GLN A 55 7.55 -9.29 9.03
C GLN A 55 8.52 -8.10 9.16
N VAL A 56 8.36 -7.06 8.34
CA VAL A 56 9.17 -5.85 8.41
C VAL A 56 8.56 -4.84 9.38
N THR A 57 9.41 -4.26 10.23
CA THR A 57 9.03 -3.10 11.05
C THR A 57 9.13 -1.81 10.24
N LEU A 58 8.50 -0.73 10.72
CA LEU A 58 8.67 0.59 10.12
C LEU A 58 10.14 1.05 10.08
N ALA A 59 10.94 0.63 11.07
CA ALA A 59 12.37 0.95 11.10
C ALA A 59 13.12 0.24 9.96
N ASP A 60 12.78 -1.03 9.67
CA ASP A 60 13.36 -1.78 8.55
C ASP A 60 12.99 -1.14 7.21
N VAL A 61 11.73 -0.71 7.08
CA VAL A 61 11.23 -0.01 5.89
C VAL A 61 11.98 1.30 5.64
N HIS A 62 12.17 2.13 6.67
CA HIS A 62 12.95 3.36 6.53
C HIS A 62 14.41 3.08 6.17
N ALA A 63 15.03 2.07 6.79
CA ALA A 63 16.39 1.67 6.44
C ALA A 63 16.50 1.21 4.97
N PHE A 64 15.51 0.46 4.47
CA PHE A 64 15.42 0.08 3.06
C PHE A 64 15.26 1.31 2.14
N ILE A 65 14.37 2.24 2.48
CA ILE A 65 14.14 3.49 1.73
C ILE A 65 15.40 4.35 1.67
N GLU A 66 16.15 4.47 2.78
CA GLU A 66 17.42 5.18 2.80
C GLU A 66 18.43 4.53 1.84
N LYS A 67 18.55 3.20 1.88
CA LYS A 67 19.48 2.46 1.03
C LYS A 67 19.12 2.50 -0.44
N ILE A 68 17.84 2.34 -0.81
CA ILE A 68 17.43 2.40 -2.22
C ILE A 68 17.62 3.81 -2.78
N ASN A 69 17.34 4.85 -1.99
CA ASN A 69 17.59 6.23 -2.39
C ASN A 69 19.09 6.55 -2.53
N ALA A 70 19.94 5.98 -1.69
CA ALA A 70 21.39 6.12 -1.82
C ALA A 70 21.94 5.42 -3.09
N ALA A 71 21.24 4.39 -3.59
CA ALA A 71 21.59 3.67 -4.80
C ALA A 71 20.85 4.15 -6.07
N ALA A 72 19.87 5.05 -5.93
CA ALA A 72 19.03 5.51 -7.02
C ALA A 72 19.75 6.48 -7.95
N ASP A 73 19.33 6.51 -9.21
CA ASP A 73 19.76 7.52 -10.18
C ASP A 73 19.33 8.93 -9.75
N HIS A 74 20.04 9.92 -10.27
CA HIS A 74 19.75 11.33 -9.98
C HIS A 74 18.33 11.69 -10.43
N GLY A 75 17.54 12.28 -9.53
CA GLY A 75 16.18 12.73 -9.80
C GLY A 75 15.08 11.71 -9.48
N VAL A 76 15.44 10.51 -9.00
CA VAL A 76 14.48 9.54 -8.46
C VAL A 76 14.55 9.55 -6.94
N HIS A 77 13.39 9.60 -6.30
CA HIS A 77 13.26 9.48 -4.86
C HIS A 77 12.11 8.54 -4.51
N PHE A 78 12.41 7.52 -3.74
CA PHE A 78 11.46 6.55 -3.21
C PHE A 78 11.02 6.96 -1.81
N ASP A 79 9.74 6.79 -1.53
CA ASP A 79 9.13 7.00 -0.21
C ASP A 79 7.90 6.08 -0.10
N LEU A 80 7.37 5.89 1.11
CA LEU A 80 6.06 5.28 1.30
C LEU A 80 4.96 6.20 0.73
N PRO A 81 3.88 5.63 0.15
CA PRO A 81 2.74 6.44 -0.26
C PRO A 81 2.07 7.09 0.95
N SER A 82 1.42 8.24 0.77
CA SER A 82 0.37 8.64 1.71
C SER A 82 -0.82 7.68 1.59
N GLU A 83 -1.62 7.58 2.65
CA GLU A 83 -2.89 6.83 2.60
C GLU A 83 -3.77 7.27 1.43
N ALA A 84 -3.84 8.58 1.16
CA ALA A 84 -4.61 9.11 0.04
C ALA A 84 -4.04 8.72 -1.34
N GLN A 85 -2.71 8.67 -1.50
CA GLN A 85 -2.07 8.17 -2.72
C GLN A 85 -2.36 6.68 -2.90
N TRP A 86 -2.26 5.90 -1.82
CA TRP A 86 -2.53 4.46 -1.83
C TRP A 86 -3.98 4.17 -2.20
N GLU A 87 -4.97 4.84 -1.56
CA GLU A 87 -6.39 4.63 -1.88
C GLU A 87 -6.72 5.05 -3.32
N TYR A 88 -6.23 6.20 -3.78
CA TYR A 88 -6.43 6.65 -5.16
C TYR A 88 -5.90 5.62 -6.17
N ALA A 89 -4.71 5.10 -5.91
CA ALA A 89 -4.07 4.10 -6.73
C ALA A 89 -4.83 2.76 -6.68
N ALA A 90 -5.22 2.29 -5.49
CA ALA A 90 -5.99 1.06 -5.29
C ALA A 90 -7.33 1.11 -6.04
N ARG A 91 -8.01 2.26 -5.98
CA ARG A 91 -9.25 2.56 -6.72
C ARG A 91 -9.03 2.90 -8.20
N SER A 92 -7.96 2.40 -8.82
CA SER A 92 -7.69 2.58 -10.25
C SER A 92 -7.78 4.05 -10.73
N GLY A 93 -7.24 4.98 -9.95
CA GLY A 93 -7.32 6.41 -10.24
C GLY A 93 -8.60 7.07 -9.73
N GLY A 94 -9.14 6.60 -8.59
CA GLY A 94 -10.32 7.19 -7.93
C GLY A 94 -11.67 6.73 -8.47
N ARG A 95 -11.74 5.57 -9.14
CA ARG A 95 -13.00 4.93 -9.55
C ARG A 95 -13.74 4.34 -8.34
N ASP A 96 -15.04 4.15 -8.48
CA ASP A 96 -15.88 3.54 -7.45
C ASP A 96 -15.78 2.00 -7.54
N GLU A 97 -14.70 1.45 -6.96
CA GLU A 97 -14.38 0.01 -6.93
C GLU A 97 -14.36 -0.51 -5.48
N LEU A 98 -15.02 -1.65 -5.23
CA LEU A 98 -15.05 -2.28 -3.90
C LEU A 98 -13.73 -2.98 -3.57
N TYR A 99 -13.15 -3.63 -4.57
CA TYR A 99 -11.80 -4.19 -4.51
C TYR A 99 -10.98 -3.62 -5.67
N ALA A 100 -9.67 -3.50 -5.51
CA ALA A 100 -8.82 -2.94 -6.55
C ALA A 100 -8.94 -3.77 -7.84
N GLY A 101 -9.52 -3.18 -8.90
CA GLY A 101 -9.72 -3.87 -10.18
C GLY A 101 -11.03 -4.65 -10.32
N GLY A 102 -11.94 -4.63 -9.35
CA GLY A 102 -13.26 -5.24 -9.54
C GLY A 102 -14.12 -5.45 -8.30
N LYS A 103 -15.13 -6.32 -8.45
CA LYS A 103 -16.08 -6.70 -7.39
C LYS A 103 -15.92 -8.15 -6.93
N ASP A 104 -15.15 -8.95 -7.68
CA ASP A 104 -14.86 -10.34 -7.33
C ASP A 104 -13.48 -10.40 -6.65
N PRO A 105 -13.42 -10.55 -5.32
CA PRO A 105 -12.15 -10.59 -4.61
C PRO A 105 -11.32 -11.83 -5.00
N ALA A 106 -11.92 -12.94 -5.45
CA ALA A 106 -11.15 -14.11 -5.87
C ALA A 106 -10.33 -13.86 -7.14
N ALA A 107 -10.74 -12.90 -7.98
CA ALA A 107 -10.04 -12.53 -9.21
C ALA A 107 -8.87 -11.56 -8.97
N VAL A 108 -9.01 -10.65 -8.01
CA VAL A 108 -8.08 -9.53 -7.80
C VAL A 108 -7.22 -9.65 -6.53
N ALA A 109 -7.60 -10.51 -5.59
CA ALA A 109 -6.97 -10.60 -4.28
C ALA A 109 -6.44 -12.00 -3.93
N CYS A 110 -5.38 -12.01 -3.11
CA CYS A 110 -4.97 -13.17 -2.34
C CYS A 110 -5.37 -12.95 -0.88
N PHE A 111 -6.27 -13.75 -0.33
CA PHE A 111 -6.80 -13.58 1.03
C PHE A 111 -7.00 -14.93 1.68
N GLU A 112 -7.37 -14.95 2.97
CA GLU A 112 -7.38 -16.16 3.82
C GLU A 112 -8.00 -17.38 3.12
N ASP A 113 -9.22 -17.27 2.59
CA ASP A 113 -9.96 -18.38 1.96
C ASP A 113 -9.31 -18.93 0.68
N ASN A 114 -8.49 -18.13 -0.03
CA ASN A 114 -7.86 -18.54 -1.29
C ASN A 114 -6.32 -18.58 -1.24
N SER A 115 -5.75 -18.40 -0.04
CA SER A 115 -4.32 -18.52 0.25
C SER A 115 -4.00 -19.92 0.79
N THR A 116 -2.72 -20.32 0.71
CA THR A 116 -2.24 -21.58 1.31
C THR A 116 -1.61 -21.36 2.69
N GLY A 117 -2.13 -20.42 3.48
CA GLY A 117 -1.63 -20.09 4.82
C GLY A 117 -0.37 -19.20 4.82
N GLY A 118 -0.23 -18.33 3.83
CA GLY A 118 0.91 -17.44 3.68
C GLY A 118 0.75 -16.49 2.50
N THR A 119 1.81 -15.70 2.23
CA THR A 119 1.84 -14.82 1.05
C THR A 119 1.88 -15.62 -0.25
N ALA A 120 1.43 -14.99 -1.33
CA ALA A 120 1.60 -15.50 -2.68
C ALA A 120 2.64 -14.67 -3.44
N PRO A 121 3.24 -15.21 -4.52
CA PRO A 121 4.03 -14.40 -5.42
C PRO A 121 3.27 -13.16 -5.88
N VAL A 122 3.94 -12.01 -5.97
CA VAL A 122 3.32 -10.76 -6.41
C VAL A 122 2.89 -10.84 -7.88
N GLY A 123 1.87 -10.07 -8.25
CA GLY A 123 1.43 -9.91 -9.63
C GLY A 123 0.74 -11.14 -10.24
N ARG A 124 0.22 -12.06 -9.42
CA ARG A 124 -0.45 -13.28 -9.89
C ARG A 124 -1.97 -13.14 -10.06
N ARG A 125 -2.58 -12.19 -9.35
CA ARG A 125 -4.00 -11.85 -9.51
C ARG A 125 -4.18 -10.79 -10.60
N ALA A 126 -5.43 -10.53 -11.01
CA ALA A 126 -5.70 -9.50 -11.99
C ALA A 126 -5.29 -8.11 -11.43
N PRO A 127 -4.63 -7.25 -12.23
CA PRO A 127 -4.32 -5.90 -11.79
C PRO A 127 -5.57 -5.02 -11.79
N ASN A 128 -5.46 -3.86 -11.15
CA ASN A 128 -6.45 -2.81 -11.27
C ASN A 128 -6.31 -2.02 -12.59
N GLY A 129 -7.15 -1.01 -12.79
CA GLY A 129 -7.18 -0.21 -14.03
C GLY A 129 -5.94 0.64 -14.30
N LEU A 130 -5.02 0.76 -13.35
CA LEU A 130 -3.72 1.42 -13.52
C LEU A 130 -2.58 0.41 -13.76
N GLY A 131 -2.88 -0.89 -13.78
CA GLY A 131 -1.85 -1.94 -13.89
C GLY A 131 -1.12 -2.23 -12.58
N LEU A 132 -1.69 -1.85 -11.44
CA LEU A 132 -1.16 -2.16 -10.11
C LEU A 132 -1.76 -3.48 -9.60
N TYR A 133 -0.93 -4.30 -8.98
CA TYR A 133 -1.27 -5.62 -8.46
C TYR A 133 -1.29 -5.64 -6.95
N ASP A 134 -1.97 -6.63 -6.37
CA ASP A 134 -1.97 -6.93 -4.93
C ASP A 134 -2.46 -5.81 -3.99
N MET A 135 -3.02 -4.72 -4.54
CA MET A 135 -3.69 -3.64 -3.80
C MET A 135 -4.94 -4.10 -3.01
N SER A 136 -5.25 -5.39 -3.05
CA SER A 136 -6.28 -6.05 -2.25
C SER A 136 -5.73 -7.42 -1.82
N GLY A 137 -5.34 -7.54 -0.54
CA GLY A 137 -4.81 -8.78 0.03
C GLY A 137 -3.29 -8.98 -0.14
N ASN A 138 -2.84 -10.23 -0.05
CA ASN A 138 -1.45 -10.69 0.01
C ASN A 138 -0.70 -10.25 1.29
N VAL A 139 -0.43 -8.95 1.44
CA VAL A 139 0.19 -8.35 2.63
C VAL A 139 -0.44 -6.99 2.93
N TRP A 140 -0.38 -6.55 4.18
CA TRP A 140 -0.62 -5.15 4.50
C TRP A 140 0.53 -4.29 4.00
N GLU A 141 0.23 -3.10 3.50
CA GLU A 141 1.21 -2.19 2.89
C GLU A 141 1.30 -0.90 3.69
N TRP A 142 2.49 -0.63 4.25
CA TRP A 142 2.73 0.59 5.04
C TRP A 142 2.52 1.87 4.22
N CYS A 143 1.85 2.83 4.84
CA CYS A 143 1.77 4.21 4.38
C CYS A 143 2.55 5.13 5.33
N ARG A 144 2.96 6.31 4.84
CA ARG A 144 3.65 7.29 5.69
C ARG A 144 2.72 8.03 6.67
N ALA A 145 1.41 7.84 6.56
CA ALA A 145 0.44 8.49 7.42
C ALA A 145 0.43 7.88 8.83
N ILE A 146 0.23 8.71 9.84
CA ILE A 146 -0.10 8.28 11.20
C ILE A 146 -1.59 7.95 11.24
N TYR A 147 -1.94 6.78 11.76
CA TYR A 147 -3.34 6.44 11.95
C TYR A 147 -3.97 7.38 12.99
N HIS A 148 -5.14 7.91 12.65
CA HIS A 148 -5.95 8.72 13.55
C HIS A 148 -7.43 8.57 13.18
N PRO A 149 -8.35 8.26 14.11
CA PRO A 149 -9.76 8.00 13.80
C PRO A 149 -10.49 9.18 13.14
N GLU A 150 -10.10 10.41 13.51
CA GLU A 150 -10.64 11.64 12.92
C GLU A 150 -9.86 12.16 11.68
N ALA A 151 -8.95 11.38 11.10
CA ALA A 151 -8.09 11.85 10.01
C ALA A 151 -8.92 12.44 8.84
N TYR A 152 -9.95 11.73 8.40
CA TYR A 152 -10.76 12.11 7.24
C TYR A 152 -11.56 13.39 7.46
N ARG A 153 -11.96 13.66 8.71
CA ARG A 153 -12.62 14.93 9.07
C ARG A 153 -11.66 16.12 9.10
N ARG A 154 -10.36 15.86 9.21
CA ARG A 154 -9.29 16.87 9.34
C ARG A 154 -8.47 17.05 8.07
N HIS A 155 -8.62 16.16 7.08
CA HIS A 155 -7.85 16.23 5.84
C HIS A 155 -8.04 17.58 5.13
N GLY A 156 -6.90 18.20 4.78
CA GLY A 156 -6.87 19.25 3.78
C GLY A 156 -7.17 18.66 2.40
N ARG A 157 -7.60 19.49 1.46
CA ARG A 157 -7.96 19.00 0.11
C ARG A 157 -6.77 18.56 -0.73
N LYS A 158 -5.58 19.14 -0.54
CA LYS A 158 -4.41 18.87 -1.38
C LYS A 158 -3.40 18.02 -0.62
N ASP A 159 -3.00 16.89 -1.20
CA ASP A 159 -1.97 15.98 -0.69
C ASP A 159 -2.07 15.70 0.83
N PRO A 160 -3.24 15.27 1.34
CA PRO A 160 -3.42 15.07 2.78
C PRO A 160 -2.55 13.93 3.30
N VAL A 161 -1.91 14.20 4.44
CA VAL A 161 -1.18 13.21 5.24
C VAL A 161 -1.44 13.54 6.71
N CYS A 162 -1.92 12.58 7.49
CA CYS A 162 -1.96 12.74 8.93
C CYS A 162 -0.54 12.52 9.49
N THR A 163 0.02 13.53 10.17
CA THR A 163 1.41 13.48 10.66
C THR A 163 1.53 13.53 12.20
N SER A 164 0.42 13.52 12.93
CA SER A 164 0.41 13.61 14.38
C SER A 164 -0.87 13.04 15.00
N GLY A 165 -0.84 12.77 16.31
CA GLY A 165 -2.01 12.38 17.09
C GLY A 165 -2.22 10.86 17.26
N GLY A 166 -1.24 10.04 16.90
CA GLY A 166 -1.24 8.59 17.10
C GLY A 166 0.17 8.00 17.18
N THR A 167 0.28 6.76 17.64
CA THR A 167 1.54 5.98 17.66
C THR A 167 1.64 5.03 16.49
N ASP A 168 0.50 4.61 15.94
CA ASP A 168 0.42 3.64 14.86
C ASP A 168 0.56 4.30 13.49
N ARG A 169 0.98 3.54 12.50
CA ARG A 169 0.99 3.96 11.09
C ARG A 169 -0.17 3.28 10.36
N VAL A 170 -0.64 3.98 9.34
CA VAL A 170 -1.53 3.41 8.33
C VAL A 170 -0.78 2.39 7.50
#